data_AF-A0A1I0TZV4-F1
#
_entry.id   AF-A0A1I0TZV4-F1
#
_cell.length_a   1.000
_cell.length_b   1.000
_cell.length_c   1.000
_cell.angle_alpha   90.00
_cell.angle_beta   90.00
_cell.angle_gamma   90.00
#
_symmetry.space_group_name_H-M   'P 1'
#
loop_
_entity.id
_entity.type
_entity.pdbx_description
1 polymer ?
#
loop_
_entity_poly.entity_id
_entity_poly.type
_entity_poly.pdbx_seq_one_letter_code
_entity_poly.pdbx_strand_id
1 'polypeptide(L)'
;MIISDQHGGLVQAIEKHFQGSTWQRCQTHFIRNILDAAPKYMQDALLEEIRGILHAPNKQTAQLLLEQVLAKWEEKAPKAMQILEEGFEDATAVLDYPNRYRRRLCTTNGVERLNEEIRCRE
;
A
#
# COMPACT_ATOMS: atom_id res chain seq x y z
N MET A 1 5.40 -13.13 7.24
CA MET A 1 4.58 -12.08 6.60
C MET A 1 4.22 -12.52 5.20
N ILE A 2 2.97 -12.35 4.81
CA ILE A 2 2.46 -12.67 3.47
C ILE A 2 2.06 -11.34 2.81
N ILE A 3 2.48 -11.14 1.56
CA ILE A 3 2.17 -9.92 0.80
C ILE A 3 1.32 -10.32 -0.40
N SER A 4 0.16 -9.68 -0.57
CA SER A 4 -0.69 -9.90 -1.73
C SER A 4 -1.49 -8.65 -2.08
N ASP A 5 -2.07 -8.62 -3.27
CA ASP A 5 -3.15 -7.65 -3.52
C ASP A 5 -4.38 -7.96 -2.65
N GLN A 6 -5.21 -6.95 -2.42
CA GLN A 6 -6.44 -7.08 -1.63
C GLN A 6 -7.51 -7.75 -2.47
N HIS A 7 -7.49 -9.07 -2.49
CA HIS A 7 -8.59 -9.88 -2.98
C HIS A 7 -9.26 -10.59 -1.80
N GLY A 8 -10.53 -10.27 -1.53
CA GLY A 8 -11.23 -10.71 -0.31
C GLY A 8 -11.17 -12.21 -0.05
N GLY A 9 -11.27 -13.05 -1.09
CA GLY A 9 -11.15 -14.51 -0.94
C GLY A 9 -9.74 -14.96 -0.55
N LEU A 10 -8.71 -14.24 -1.00
CA LEU A 10 -7.32 -14.56 -0.69
C LEU A 10 -6.94 -14.12 0.73
N VAL A 11 -7.43 -12.96 1.19
CA VAL A 11 -7.24 -12.49 2.57
C VAL A 11 -7.87 -13.47 3.56
N GLN A 12 -9.12 -13.88 3.33
CA GLN A 12 -9.81 -14.87 4.18
C GLN A 12 -9.10 -16.23 4.19
N ALA A 13 -8.58 -16.68 3.05
CA ALA A 13 -7.82 -17.93 2.97
C ALA A 13 -6.50 -17.85 3.77
N ILE A 14 -5.81 -16.70 3.72
CA ILE A 14 -4.60 -16.46 4.51
C ILE A 14 -4.91 -16.52 6.01
N GLU A 15 -5.94 -15.79 6.46
CA GLU A 15 -6.35 -15.79 7.86
C GLU A 15 -6.72 -17.20 8.36
N LYS A 16 -7.43 -17.98 7.53
CA LYS A 16 -7.88 -19.32 7.89
C LYS A 16 -6.73 -20.34 7.95
N HIS A 17 -5.82 -20.31 6.98
CA HIS A 17 -4.83 -21.38 6.78
C HIS A 17 -3.43 -21.03 7.29
N PHE A 18 -3.09 -19.75 7.45
CA PHE A 18 -1.76 -19.27 7.84
C PHE A 18 -1.81 -18.48 9.15
N GLN A 19 -2.42 -19.06 10.18
CA GLN A 19 -2.56 -18.47 11.50
C GLN A 19 -1.21 -18.03 12.07
N GLY A 20 -1.17 -16.84 12.70
CA GLY A 20 0.06 -16.24 13.23
C GLY A 20 0.94 -15.55 12.19
N SER A 21 0.57 -15.59 10.90
CA SER A 21 1.24 -14.79 9.86
C SER A 21 0.62 -13.41 9.75
N THR A 22 1.44 -12.36 9.79
CA THR A 22 1.02 -11.00 9.40
C THR A 22 0.77 -10.96 7.90
N TRP A 23 -0.40 -10.45 7.51
CA TRP A 23 -0.69 -10.10 6.11
C TRP A 23 -0.39 -8.63 5.87
N GLN A 24 0.10 -8.31 4.67
CA GLN A 24 0.31 -6.95 4.22
C GLN A 24 -0.27 -6.80 2.81
N ARG A 25 -1.01 -5.71 2.61
CA ARG A 25 -1.45 -5.31 1.27
C ARG A 25 -0.24 -4.85 0.44
N CYS A 26 -0.17 -5.31 -0.81
CA CYS A 26 0.87 -4.90 -1.74
C CYS A 26 0.84 -3.38 -1.95
N GLN A 27 1.93 -2.70 -1.56
CA GLN A 27 2.03 -1.23 -1.61
C GLN A 27 1.94 -0.69 -3.05
N THR A 28 2.49 -1.41 -4.04
CA THR A 28 2.43 -0.99 -5.45
C THR A 28 1.00 -0.97 -5.97
N HIS A 29 0.24 -2.05 -5.74
CA HIS A 29 -1.17 -2.12 -6.13
C HIS A 29 -2.02 -1.12 -5.35
N PHE A 30 -1.71 -0.94 -4.06
CA PHE A 30 -2.40 0.03 -3.23
C PHE A 30 -2.24 1.47 -3.76
N ILE A 31 -1.00 1.89 -4.06
CA ILE A 31 -0.72 3.19 -4.69
C ILE A 31 -1.50 3.34 -6.01
N ARG A 32 -1.46 2.32 -6.87
CA ARG A 32 -2.19 2.35 -8.15
C ARG A 32 -3.69 2.57 -7.94
N ASN A 33 -4.31 1.82 -7.03
CA ASN A 33 -5.74 1.94 -6.72
C ASN A 33 -6.11 3.35 -6.21
N ILE A 34 -5.24 3.97 -5.39
CA ILE A 34 -5.46 5.33 -4.90
C ILE A 34 -5.33 6.35 -6.04
N LEU A 35 -4.29 6.24 -6.87
CA LEU A 35 -4.06 7.17 -7.98
C LEU A 35 -5.14 7.07 -9.06
N ASP A 36 -5.63 5.86 -9.37
CA ASP A 36 -6.71 5.63 -10.33
C ASP A 36 -8.03 6.29 -9.88
N ALA A 37 -8.22 6.47 -8.57
CA ALA A 37 -9.37 7.19 -8.00
C ALA A 37 -9.16 8.71 -7.89
N ALA A 38 -7.97 9.23 -8.22
CA ALA A 38 -7.62 10.64 -8.17
C ALA A 38 -7.54 11.29 -9.57
N PRO A 39 -7.89 12.58 -9.71
CA PRO A 39 -7.69 13.32 -10.95
C PRO A 39 -6.22 13.33 -11.43
N LYS A 40 -5.99 13.15 -12.73
CA LYS A 40 -4.64 13.01 -13.31
C LYS A 40 -3.66 14.14 -12.94
N TYR A 41 -4.14 15.39 -12.91
CA TYR A 41 -3.28 16.56 -12.67
C TYR A 41 -2.70 16.64 -11.25
N MET A 42 -3.23 15.85 -10.30
CA MET A 42 -2.76 15.82 -8.91
C MET A 42 -2.08 14.49 -8.52
N GLN A 43 -2.06 13.50 -9.41
CA GLN A 43 -1.51 12.18 -9.12
C GLN A 43 -0.03 12.24 -8.70
N ASP A 44 0.79 13.08 -9.34
CA ASP A 44 2.21 13.19 -9.01
C ASP A 44 2.45 13.73 -7.59
N ALA A 45 1.71 14.78 -7.21
CA ALA A 45 1.80 15.35 -5.86
C ALA A 45 1.29 14.36 -4.80
N LEU A 46 0.18 13.68 -5.10
CA LEU A 46 -0.41 12.70 -4.21
C LEU A 46 0.49 11.46 -4.03
N LEU A 47 1.16 11.01 -5.10
CA LEU A 47 2.09 9.89 -5.07
C LEU A 47 3.24 10.12 -4.10
N GLU A 48 3.85 11.31 -4.11
CA GLU A 48 4.96 11.63 -3.21
C GLU A 48 4.53 11.66 -1.74
N GLU A 49 3.33 12.16 -1.46
CA GLU A 49 2.76 12.16 -0.10
C GLU A 49 2.46 10.74 0.38
N ILE A 50 1.85 9.89 -0.47
CA ILE A 50 1.59 8.48 -0.14
C ILE A 50 2.89 7.70 0.09
N ARG A 51 3.92 7.94 -0.72
CA ARG A 51 5.25 7.35 -0.50
C ARG A 51 5.84 7.76 0.84
N GLY A 52 5.64 9.02 1.24
CA GLY A 52 6.02 9.51 2.56
C GLY A 52 5.35 8.73 3.69
N ILE A 53 4.04 8.47 3.57
CA ILE A 53 3.28 7.66 4.53
C ILE A 53 3.85 6.23 4.61
N LEU A 54 4.00 5.55 3.46
CA LEU A 54 4.38 4.14 3.42
C LEU A 54 5.84 3.87 3.83
N HIS A 55 6.72 4.87 3.71
CA HIS A 55 8.12 4.79 4.10
C HIS A 55 8.44 5.49 5.43
N ALA A 56 7.42 5.83 6.22
CA ALA A 56 7.58 6.46 7.52
C ALA A 56 8.49 5.62 8.47
N PRO A 57 9.21 6.28 9.40
CA PRO A 57 10.11 5.60 10.33
C PRO A 57 9.37 4.70 11.34
N ASN A 58 8.11 5.00 11.65
CA ASN A 58 7.26 4.23 12.55
C ASN A 58 5.77 4.49 12.23
N LYS A 59 4.88 3.68 12.81
CA LYS A 59 3.42 3.81 12.60
C LYS A 59 2.86 5.14 13.08
N GLN A 60 3.37 5.71 14.17
CA GLN A 60 2.90 6.99 14.70
C GLN A 60 3.13 8.13 13.69
N THR A 61 4.32 8.16 13.07
CA THR A 61 4.62 9.12 12.00
C THR A 61 3.77 8.85 10.76
N ALA A 62 3.53 7.58 10.40
CA ALA A 62 2.67 7.24 9.28
C ALA A 62 1.23 7.73 9.49
N GLN A 63 0.68 7.57 10.70
CA GLN A 63 -0.66 8.04 11.08
C GLN A 63 -0.76 9.57 11.04
N LEU A 64 0.25 10.28 11.56
CA LEU A 64 0.28 11.73 11.51
C LEU A 64 0.33 12.24 10.06
N LEU A 65 1.11 11.60 9.19
CA LEU A 65 1.13 11.93 7.76
C LEU A 65 -0.20 11.60 7.07
N LEU A 66 -0.84 10.47 7.43
CA LEU A 66 -2.16 10.12 6.92
C LEU A 66 -3.18 11.23 7.22
N GLU A 67 -3.29 11.67 8.47
CA GLU A 67 -4.22 12.73 8.87
C GLU A 67 -3.98 14.03 8.09
N GLN A 68 -2.72 14.40 7.87
CA GLN A 68 -2.36 15.58 7.07
C GLN A 68 -2.78 15.44 5.60
N VAL A 69 -2.57 14.27 5.01
CA VAL A 69 -2.94 13.99 3.61
C VAL A 69 -4.45 13.97 3.46
N LEU A 70 -5.19 13.32 4.37
CA LEU A 70 -6.64 13.31 4.37
C LEU A 70 -7.19 14.74 4.42
N ALA A 71 -6.79 15.53 5.41
CA ALA A 71 -7.25 16.92 5.54
C ALA A 71 -6.94 17.80 4.32
N LYS A 72 -5.84 17.52 3.60
CA LYS A 72 -5.43 18.30 2.42
C LYS A 72 -6.21 17.95 1.16
N TRP A 73 -6.59 16.68 1.00
CA TRP A 73 -7.10 16.16 -0.28
C TRP A 73 -8.53 15.64 -0.23
N GLU A 74 -9.16 15.52 0.94
CA GLU A 74 -10.51 15.01 1.11
C GLU A 74 -11.54 15.74 0.23
N GLU A 75 -11.49 17.08 0.13
CA GLU A 75 -12.40 17.83 -0.73
C GLU A 75 -12.16 17.60 -2.23
N LYS A 76 -10.90 17.37 -2.63
CA LYS A 76 -10.50 17.29 -4.05
C LYS A 76 -10.59 15.88 -4.62
N ALA A 77 -10.33 14.88 -3.80
CA ALA A 77 -10.27 13.48 -4.19
C ALA A 77 -10.82 12.57 -3.07
N PRO A 78 -12.12 12.70 -2.70
CA PRO A 78 -12.70 11.98 -1.58
C PRO A 78 -12.60 10.45 -1.74
N LYS A 79 -12.77 9.93 -2.96
CA LYS A 79 -12.64 8.49 -3.25
C LYS A 79 -11.23 7.97 -3.04
N ALA A 80 -10.22 8.74 -3.44
CA ALA A 80 -8.82 8.36 -3.24
C ALA A 80 -8.47 8.35 -1.75
N MET A 81 -8.99 9.32 -0.99
CA MET A 81 -8.80 9.41 0.46
C MET A 81 -9.47 8.26 1.20
N GLN A 82 -10.69 7.89 0.80
CA GLN A 82 -11.38 6.72 1.35
C GLN A 82 -10.56 5.43 1.14
N ILE A 83 -10.05 5.19 -0.06
CA ILE A 83 -9.22 4.01 -0.34
C ILE A 83 -7.94 4.04 0.51
N LEU A 84 -7.31 5.21 0.63
CA LEU A 84 -6.11 5.39 1.43
C LEU A 84 -6.36 5.07 2.91
N GLU A 85 -7.44 5.59 3.49
CA GLU A 85 -7.82 5.35 4.89
C GLU A 85 -8.14 3.88 5.15
N GLU A 86 -9.00 3.27 4.34
CA GLU A 86 -9.42 1.87 4.49
C GLU A 86 -8.24 0.88 4.35
N GLY A 87 -7.27 1.17 3.49
CA GLY A 87 -6.13 0.29 3.24
C GLY A 87 -4.87 0.62 4.04
N PHE A 88 -4.89 1.66 4.87
CA PHE A 88 -3.69 2.18 5.55
C PHE A 88 -3.04 1.15 6.48
N GLU A 89 -3.83 0.53 7.37
CA GLU A 89 -3.32 -0.43 8.35
C GLU A 89 -2.68 -1.65 7.65
N ASP A 90 -3.35 -2.16 6.61
CA ASP A 90 -2.87 -3.31 5.84
C ASP A 90 -1.59 -3.00 5.05
N ALA A 91 -1.48 -1.79 4.49
CA ALA A 91 -0.32 -1.38 3.70
C ALA A 91 0.89 -1.00 4.57
N THR A 92 0.66 -0.61 5.83
CA THR A 92 1.70 -0.20 6.79
C THR A 92 2.08 -1.27 7.81
N ALA A 93 1.53 -2.49 7.72
CA ALA A 93 1.91 -3.63 8.55
C ALA A 93 3.43 -3.92 8.57
N VAL A 94 4.15 -3.58 7.49
CA VAL A 94 5.62 -3.69 7.40
C VAL A 94 6.36 -2.85 8.46
N LEU A 95 5.73 -1.78 8.94
CA LEU A 95 6.33 -0.85 9.92
C LEU A 95 6.51 -1.49 11.30
N ASP A 96 5.83 -2.60 11.59
CA ASP A 96 6.05 -3.37 12.83
C ASP A 96 7.38 -4.14 12.82
N TYR A 97 8.00 -4.30 11.65
CA TYR A 97 9.28 -5.01 11.50
C TYR A 97 10.48 -4.06 11.61
N PRO A 98 11.67 -4.56 12.02
CA PRO A 98 12.90 -3.76 12.01
C PRO A 98 13.25 -3.20 10.62
N ASN A 99 13.77 -1.97 10.57
CA ASN A 99 14.14 -1.24 9.34
C ASN A 99 14.96 -2.06 8.32
N ARG A 100 15.85 -2.95 8.80
CA ARG A 100 16.67 -3.82 7.93
C ARG A 100 15.84 -4.73 7.01
N TYR A 101 14.63 -5.11 7.43
CA TYR A 101 13.75 -6.00 6.67
C TYR A 101 12.76 -5.22 5.81
N ARG A 102 12.39 -4.01 6.23
CA ARG A 102 11.38 -3.19 5.55
C ARG A 102 11.67 -2.99 4.07
N ARG A 103 12.89 -2.60 3.69
CA ARG A 103 13.25 -2.41 2.25
C ARG A 103 12.94 -3.63 1.38
N ARG A 104 13.16 -4.84 1.88
CA ARG A 104 12.92 -6.07 1.13
C ARG A 104 11.44 -6.48 1.14
N LEU A 105 10.73 -6.12 2.20
CA LEU A 105 9.34 -6.47 2.44
C LEU A 105 8.34 -5.44 1.88
N CYS A 106 8.76 -4.20 1.65
CA CYS A 106 7.92 -3.12 1.10
C CYS A 106 7.60 -3.33 -0.39
N THR A 107 8.40 -4.10 -1.13
CA THR A 107 8.28 -4.18 -2.60
C THR A 107 8.02 -5.60 -3.08
N THR A 108 7.08 -5.74 -4.02
CA THR A 108 6.88 -6.96 -4.83
C THR A 108 7.65 -6.87 -6.15
N ASN A 109 8.59 -5.94 -6.30
CA ASN A 109 9.28 -5.64 -7.56
C ASN A 109 9.87 -6.87 -8.26
N GLY A 110 10.37 -7.86 -7.50
CA GLY A 110 10.85 -9.11 -8.08
C GLY A 110 9.74 -9.95 -8.73
N VAL A 111 8.54 -9.96 -8.14
CA VAL A 111 7.36 -10.65 -8.67
C VAL A 111 6.75 -9.87 -9.83
N GLU A 112 6.60 -8.55 -9.69
CA GLU A 112 6.06 -7.70 -10.77
C GLU A 112 6.94 -7.74 -12.02
N ARG A 113 8.27 -7.68 -11.84
CA ARG A 113 9.22 -7.79 -12.95
C ARG A 113 9.13 -9.15 -13.63
N LEU A 114 8.98 -10.23 -12.86
CA LEU A 114 8.77 -11.57 -13.41
C LEU A 114 7.47 -11.62 -14.22
N ASN A 115 6.39 -11.03 -13.70
CA ASN A 115 5.10 -10.97 -14.39
C ASN A 115 5.19 -10.17 -15.70
N GLU A 116 5.92 -9.05 -15.71
CA GLU A 116 6.19 -8.29 -16.93
C GLU A 116 6.98 -9.11 -17.95
N GLU A 117 8.02 -9.82 -17.53
CA GLU A 117 8.82 -10.68 -18.40
C GLU A 117 8.00 -11.84 -19.01
N ILE A 118 7.00 -12.36 -18.28
CA ILE A 118 6.05 -13.35 -18.80
C ILE A 118 5.12 -12.71 -19.83
N ARG A 119 4.49 -11.57 -19.52
CA ARG A 119 3.57 -10.87 -20.43
C ARG A 119 4.24 -10.38 -21.72
N CYS A 120 5.54 -10.10 -21.70
CA CYS A 120 6.30 -9.73 -22.91
C CYS A 120 6.57 -10.91 -23.86
N ARG A 121 6.36 -12.16 -23.42
CA ARG A 121 6.61 -13.38 -24.22
C ARG A 121 5.32 -13.97 -24.82
N GLU A 122 4.17 -13.43 -24.48
CA GLU A 122 2.85 -13.75 -25.05
C GLU A 122 2.46 -12.72 -26.12
#